data_AF-A0A7W1CXA0-F1
#
_entry.id   AF-A0A7W1CXA0-F1
#
_cell.length_a   1.000
_cell.length_b   1.000
_cell.length_c   1.000
_cell.angle_alpha   90.00
_cell.angle_beta   90.00
_cell.angle_gamma   90.00
#
_symmetry.space_group_name_H-M   'P 1'
#
loop_
_entity.id
_entity.type
_entity.pdbx_description
1 polymer ?
#
loop_
_entity_poly.entity_id
_entity_poly.type
_entity_poly.pdbx_seq_one_letter_code
_entity_poly.pdbx_strand_id
1 'polypeptide(L)' 'MREEEAEGLRLLSGATGESQAELIREGVRRLLREGVSRKFHSMGKGEGTGEPRPRWDPDSVHEKTLGRR' A
#
# COMPACT_ATOMS: atom_id res chain seq x y z
N MET A 1 25.31 -6.92 3.18
CA MET A 1 23.87 -6.61 3.31
C MET A 1 23.44 -6.29 4.74
N ARG A 2 23.17 -7.24 5.65
CA ARG A 2 22.62 -6.90 6.99
C ARG A 2 23.52 -6.00 7.86
N GLU A 3 24.84 -6.13 7.73
CA GLU A 3 25.80 -5.29 8.47
C GLU A 3 25.88 -3.86 7.94
N GLU A 4 25.75 -3.67 6.62
CA GLU A 4 25.76 -2.34 5.99
C GLU A 4 24.49 -1.57 6.35
N GLU A 5 23.35 -2.24 6.40
CA GLU A 5 22.07 -1.65 6.83
C GLU A 5 22.12 -1.21 8.30
N ALA A 6 22.73 -2.03 9.17
CA ALA A 6 22.92 -1.70 10.58
C ALA A 6 23.88 -0.51 10.77
N GLU A 7 24.95 -0.44 9.97
CA GLU A 7 25.88 0.69 10.00
C GLU A 7 25.23 1.98 9.51
N GLY A 8 24.47 1.91 8.41
CA GLY A 8 23.68 3.04 7.92
C GLY A 8 22.71 3.56 8.98
N LEU A 9 22.04 2.67 9.72
CA LEU A 9 21.12 3.06 10.80
C LEU A 9 21.84 3.72 11.98
N ARG A 10 23.04 3.24 12.34
CA ARG A 10 23.89 3.85 13.37
C ARG A 10 24.31 5.26 12.99
N LEU A 11 24.80 5.45 11.75
CA LEU A 11 25.19 6.76 11.25
C LEU A 11 24.01 7.73 11.21
N LEU A 12 22.85 7.27 10.76
CA LEU A 12 21.63 8.08 10.70
C LEU A 12 21.19 8.51 12.10
N SER A 13 21.21 7.58 13.06
CA SER A 13 20.91 7.86 14.48
C SER A 13 21.86 8.91 15.08
N GLY A 14 23.16 8.81 14.79
CA GLY A 14 24.14 9.81 15.22
C GLY A 14 23.93 11.18 14.59
N ALA A 15 23.50 11.23 13.32
CA ALA A 15 23.28 12.47 12.60
C ALA A 15 21.97 13.19 13.01
N THR A 16 20.91 12.45 13.31
CA THR A 16 19.60 13.02 13.66
C THR A 16 19.40 13.20 15.16
N GLY A 17 20.18 12.50 15.99
CA GLY A 17 19.97 12.42 17.44
C GLY A 17 18.77 11.56 17.84
N GLU A 18 18.09 10.93 16.89
CA GLU A 18 16.99 10.00 17.17
C GLU A 18 17.52 8.59 17.45
N SER A 19 16.80 7.83 18.26
CA SER A 19 17.15 6.42 18.47
C SER A 19 16.89 5.60 17.22
N GLN A 20 17.69 4.55 17.01
CA GLN A 20 17.48 3.58 15.92
C GLN A 20 16.05 3.02 15.90
N ALA A 21 15.46 2.79 17.08
CA ALA A 21 14.09 2.29 17.18
C ALA A 21 13.05 3.30 16.68
N GLU A 22 13.26 4.60 16.89
CA GLU A 22 12.39 5.65 16.36
C GLU A 22 12.50 5.77 14.85
N LEU A 23 13.72 5.72 14.31
CA LEU A 23 13.97 5.73 12.88
C LEU A 23 13.30 4.54 12.17
N ILE A 24 13.36 3.33 12.77
CA ILE A 24 12.67 2.15 12.26
C ILE A 24 11.15 2.36 12.28
N ARG A 25 10.60 2.81 13.42
CA ARG A 25 9.15 3.06 13.54
C ARG A 25 8.68 4.08 12.51
N GLU A 26 9.45 5.14 12.29
CA GLU A 26 9.12 6.16 11.30
C GLU A 26 9.19 5.64 9.87
N GLY A 27 10.23 4.87 9.53
CA GLY A 27 10.33 4.21 8.23
C GLY A 27 9.14 3.28 7.95
N VAL A 28 8.73 2.49 8.94
CA VAL A 28 7.53 1.63 8.85
C VAL A 28 6.27 2.46 8.67
N ARG A 29 6.09 3.56 9.43
CA ARG A 29 4.93 4.45 9.28
C ARG A 29 4.85 5.06 7.88
N ARG A 30 5.97 5.47 7.29
CA ARG A 30 6.03 6.00 5.92
C ARG A 30 5.62 4.96 4.89
N LEU A 31 6.19 3.75 4.98
CA LEU A 31 5.84 2.63 4.10
C LEU A 31 4.35 2.29 4.16
N LEU A 32 3.75 2.34 5.34
CA LEU A 32 2.31 2.08 5.52
C LEU A 32 1.44 3.23 4.98
N ARG A 33 1.89 4.48 5.12
CA ARG A 33 1.17 5.66 4.60
C ARG A 33 1.22 5.79 3.09
N GLU A 34 2.31 5.40 2.46
CA GLU A 34 2.45 5.42 1.00
C GLU A 34 1.49 4.44 0.31
N GLY A 35 0.83 3.55 1.07
CA GLY A 35 -0.19 2.65 0.57
C GLY A 35 0.45 1.60 -0.33
N VAL A 36 0.67 0.41 0.22
CA VAL A 36 1.12 -0.72 -0.61
C VAL A 36 0.02 -0.98 -1.64
N SER A 37 0.24 -0.54 -2.87
CA SER A 37 -0.56 -0.93 -4.03
C SER A 37 -0.58 -2.45 -4.06
N ARG A 38 -1.68 -3.04 -3.58
CA ARG A 38 -1.85 -4.48 -3.56
C ARG A 38 -2.20 -4.89 -4.98
N LYS A 39 -1.20 -5.38 -5.69
CA LYS A 39 -1.41 -6.04 -6.97
C LYS A 39 -2.06 -7.39 -6.70
N PHE A 40 -3.38 -7.44 -6.65
CA PHE A 40 -4.11 -8.70 -6.54
C PHE A 40 -3.79 -9.54 -7.79
N HIS A 41 -3.11 -10.66 -7.59
CA HIS A 41 -2.75 -11.59 -8.67
C HIS A 41 -3.92 -12.44 -9.15
N SER A 42 -5.11 -12.30 -8.54
CA SER A 42 -6.34 -12.89 -9.03
C SER A 42 -6.94 -12.04 -10.16
N MET A 43 -6.71 -12.49 -11.39
CA MET A 43 -7.56 -12.27 -12.57
C MET A 43 -7.73 -10.82 -13.05
N GLY A 44 -6.81 -10.37 -13.90
CA GLY A 44 -7.11 -9.38 -14.94
C GLY A 44 -7.41 -7.95 -14.46
N LYS A 45 -6.36 -7.13 -14.35
CA LYS A 45 -6.41 -5.65 -14.40
C LYS A 45 -7.41 -4.97 -13.45
N GLY A 46 -7.15 -5.03 -12.15
CA GLY A 46 -7.76 -4.09 -11.20
C GLY A 46 -6.76 -3.67 -10.13
N GLU A 47 -6.43 -2.39 -10.08
CA GLU A 47 -5.89 -1.78 -8.86
C GLU A 47 -7.07 -1.56 -7.90
N GLY A 48 -7.03 -2.23 -6.75
CA GLY A 48 -8.07 -2.14 -5.73
C GLY A 48 -7.64 -1.19 -4.63
N THR A 49 -8.49 -0.22 -4.29
CA THR A 49 -8.26 0.73 -3.18
C THR A 49 -8.38 0.09 -1.79
N GLY A 50 -8.83 -1.17 -1.70
CA GLY A 50 -9.08 -1.87 -0.44
C GLY A 50 -10.45 -1.59 0.18
N GLU A 51 -11.20 -0.64 -0.35
CA GLU A 51 -12.56 -0.32 0.07
C GLU A 51 -13.57 -1.38 -0.42
N PRO A 52 -14.60 -1.73 0.39
CA PRO A 52 -15.69 -2.58 -0.07
C PRO A 52 -16.38 -1.94 -1.27
N ARG A 53 -16.41 -2.64 -2.40
CA ARG A 53 -17.24 -2.21 -3.53
C ARG A 53 -18.71 -2.40 -3.15
N PRO A 54 -19.61 -1.45 -3.51
CA PRO A 54 -21.03 -1.68 -3.37
C PRO A 54 -21.42 -2.97 -4.12
N ARG A 55 -22.39 -3.71 -3.56
CA ARG A 55 -22.92 -4.90 -4.23
C ARG A 55 -23.41 -4.50 -5.62
N TRP A 56 -23.00 -5.25 -6.63
CA TRP A 56 -23.45 -5.03 -7.98
C TRP A 56 -24.95 -5.32 -8.08
N ASP A 57 -25.66 -4.48 -8.81
CA ASP A 57 -27.05 -4.67 -9.18
C ASP A 57 -27.11 -5.23 -10.62
N PRO A 58 -27.66 -6.43 -10.84
CA PRO A 58 -27.71 -7.06 -12.16
C PRO A 58 -28.42 -6.20 -13.21
N ASP A 59 -29.49 -5.50 -12.84
CA ASP A 59 -30.26 -4.65 -13.77
C ASP A 59 -29.43 -3.45 -14.21
N SER A 60 -28.75 -2.78 -13.26
CA SER A 60 -27.81 -1.70 -13.56
C SER A 60 -26.65 -2.14 -14.48
N VAL A 61 -26.16 -3.37 -14.34
CA VAL A 61 -25.13 -3.92 -15.23
C VAL A 61 -25.69 -4.20 -16.63
N HIS A 62 -26.91 -4.74 -16.70
CA HIS A 62 -27.60 -5.02 -17.96
C HIS A 62 -27.87 -3.73 -18.75
N GLU A 63 -28.47 -2.71 -18.13
CA GLU A 63 -28.73 -1.41 -18.75
C GLU A 63 -27.43 -0.76 -19.29
N LYS A 64 -26.33 -0.84 -18.53
CA LYS A 64 -25.04 -0.26 -18.93
C LYS A 64 -24.40 -0.99 -20.11
N THR A 65 -24.59 -2.30 -20.22
CA THR A 65 -23.90 -3.14 -21.23
C THR A 65 -24.72 -3.31 -22.51
N LEU A 66 -26.04 -3.40 -22.39
CA LEU A 66 -26.94 -3.74 -23.48
C LEU A 66 -27.94 -2.63 -23.81
N GLY A 67 -27.96 -1.55 -23.01
CA GLY A 67 -28.93 -0.47 -23.15
C GLY A 67 -30.28 -0.80 -22.50
N ARG A 68 -31.11 0.22 -22.30
CA ARG A 68 -32.48 0.05 -21.80
C ARG A 68 -33.38 -0.39 -22.96
N ARG A 69 -34.17 -1.44 -22.75
CA ARG A 69 -35.24 -1.83 -23.68
C ARG A 69 -36.42 -0.87 -23.63
#